data_AF-A0A1X2H6N6-F1
#
_entry.id   AF-A0A1X2H6N6-F1
#
_cell.length_a   1.000
_cell.length_b   1.000
_cell.length_c   1.000
_cell.angle_alpha   90.00
_cell.angle_beta   90.00
_cell.angle_gamma   90.00
#
_symmetry.space_group_name_H-M   'P 1'
#
loop_
_entity.id
_entity.type
_entity.pdbx_description
1 polymer ?
#
loop_
_entity_poly.entity_id
_entity_poly.type
_entity_poly.pdbx_seq_one_letter_code
_entity_poly.pdbx_strand_id
1 'polypeptide(L)'
;MSSTSTTTTTTTTNYSGGFRLGSREQQQPFGLADFEDYTFKPIRESEVNREMTSRYMTDLMDYAETDVVIVGAGSAGLSCAWELSKDPNIKIAIIEQSVSPGGGCWLGGQLFSAMVVRKPAHEFLKDVGVPYEEKENYVVVKHAALFTSTVLSKVLQRPNVKLFNATAVEDLIVKQGKVSGVVTNWALVTLTGHDTQSCMDPNVIESKVVVSGCGHDGPFGASGVKRLEAIKLVEGNKGMLSLDMNSAEDDVVKYTREVVPGMVVTGMEIAELDGAPRMGPTFGAMLISGQKAAYAVRASLERQRKETSSQGAGKVSA
;
A
#
# COMPACT_ATOMS: atom_id res chain seq x y z
N MET A 1 35.07 35.34 63.03
CA MET A 1 34.04 34.80 62.12
C MET A 1 34.14 35.58 60.82
N SER A 2 34.73 35.00 59.78
CA SER A 2 34.80 35.60 58.44
C SER A 2 34.10 34.65 57.50
N SER A 3 32.91 35.02 57.04
CA SER A 3 32.09 34.25 56.11
C SER A 3 32.60 34.41 54.69
N THR A 4 33.21 33.37 54.13
CA THR A 4 33.46 33.26 52.69
C THR A 4 32.16 32.82 52.03
N SER A 5 31.49 33.74 51.30
CA SER A 5 30.32 33.40 50.49
C SER A 5 30.78 32.70 49.21
N THR A 6 30.40 31.44 49.05
CA THR A 6 30.57 30.71 47.80
C THR A 6 29.48 31.17 46.83
N THR A 7 29.82 32.04 45.88
CA THR A 7 28.91 32.42 44.80
C THR A 7 28.87 31.29 43.78
N THR A 8 27.85 30.45 43.85
CA THR A 8 27.58 29.45 42.82
C THR A 8 27.02 30.15 41.59
N THR A 9 27.87 30.37 40.59
CA THR A 9 27.43 30.88 39.28
C THR A 9 26.68 29.75 38.56
N THR A 10 25.36 29.77 38.60
CA THR A 10 24.52 28.89 37.78
C THR A 10 24.60 29.38 36.34
N THR A 11 25.41 28.71 35.52
CA THR A 11 25.44 28.96 34.07
C THR A 11 24.15 28.43 33.45
N THR A 12 23.17 29.30 33.24
CA THR A 12 22.02 29.01 32.38
C THR A 12 22.52 28.85 30.95
N THR A 13 22.68 27.61 30.49
CA THR A 13 22.90 27.30 29.08
C THR A 13 21.63 27.61 28.31
N ASN A 14 21.62 28.72 27.56
CA ASN A 14 20.59 29.01 26.57
C ASN A 14 20.72 28.00 25.42
N TYR A 15 19.84 27.00 25.38
CA TYR A 15 19.76 25.98 24.32
C TYR A 15 19.20 26.53 22.99
N SER A 16 19.00 27.85 22.85
CA SER A 16 18.29 28.48 21.73
C SER A 16 19.17 28.85 20.53
N GLY A 17 20.39 28.34 20.44
CA GLY A 17 21.30 28.61 19.31
C GLY A 17 21.75 27.33 18.64
N GLY A 18 21.10 26.94 17.55
CA GLY A 18 21.61 25.87 16.69
C GLY A 18 23.06 26.16 16.28
N PHE A 19 23.92 25.15 16.31
CA PHE A 19 25.33 25.30 15.91
C PHE A 19 25.39 25.52 14.40
N ARG A 20 25.58 26.78 13.97
CA ARG A 20 25.81 27.09 12.55
C ARG A 20 27.29 26.86 12.24
N LEU A 21 27.59 25.86 11.42
CA LEU A 21 28.93 25.69 10.84
C LEU A 21 29.16 26.79 9.79
N GLY A 22 30.24 27.56 9.92
CA GLY A 22 30.58 28.71 9.06
C GLY A 22 30.39 30.06 9.75
N SER A 23 31.34 31.00 9.58
CA SER A 23 31.22 32.34 10.15
C SER A 23 30.12 33.14 9.41
N ARG A 24 29.44 34.05 10.11
CA ARG A 24 28.49 34.99 9.46
C ARG A 24 29.14 35.76 8.30
N GLU A 25 30.45 35.96 8.34
CA GLU A 25 31.24 36.61 7.30
C GLU A 25 31.34 35.79 5.99
N GLN A 26 31.13 34.48 6.05
CA GLN A 26 31.10 33.59 4.87
C GLN A 26 29.70 33.44 4.26
N GLN A 27 28.66 33.95 4.93
CA GLN A 27 27.28 33.86 4.46
C GLN A 27 27.00 34.99 3.48
N GLN A 28 26.94 34.66 2.18
CA GLN A 28 26.47 35.59 1.16
C GLN A 28 24.94 35.68 1.22
N PRO A 29 24.34 36.88 1.24
CA PRO A 29 22.89 37.02 1.21
C PRO A 29 22.34 36.48 -0.12
N PHE A 30 21.30 35.64 -0.05
CA PHE A 30 20.73 35.00 -1.25
C PHE A 30 20.00 35.97 -2.18
N GLY A 31 19.53 37.13 -1.69
CA GLY A 31 18.99 38.23 -2.50
C GLY A 31 17.68 37.97 -3.27
N LEU A 32 17.18 36.73 -3.26
CA LEU A 32 15.99 36.30 -4.02
C LEU A 32 14.71 36.27 -3.18
N ALA A 33 14.83 36.13 -1.86
CA ALA A 33 13.73 36.16 -0.90
C ALA A 33 14.28 36.43 0.50
N ASP A 34 13.47 37.08 1.34
CA ASP A 34 13.81 37.34 2.74
C ASP A 34 13.23 36.24 3.63
N PHE A 35 14.13 35.49 4.27
CA PHE A 35 13.82 34.47 5.27
C PHE A 35 14.52 34.77 6.60
N GLU A 36 15.13 35.95 6.76
CA GLU A 36 15.93 36.28 7.94
C GLU A 36 15.08 36.33 9.22
N ASP A 37 13.85 36.85 9.09
CA ASP A 37 12.87 36.92 10.19
C ASP A 37 11.85 35.78 10.17
N TYR A 38 12.08 34.72 9.38
CA TYR A 38 11.17 33.59 9.33
C TYR A 38 11.21 32.81 10.66
N THR A 39 10.07 32.77 11.35
CA THR A 39 9.91 32.02 12.58
C THR A 39 8.62 31.21 12.57
N PHE A 40 8.70 29.97 13.04
CA PHE A 40 7.51 29.15 13.28
C PHE A 40 6.82 29.59 14.58
N LYS A 41 5.50 29.38 14.65
CA LYS A 41 4.79 29.54 15.92
C LYS A 41 5.28 28.50 16.94
N PRO A 42 5.28 28.84 18.26
CA PRO A 42 5.65 27.88 19.30
C PRO A 42 4.76 26.63 19.28
N ILE A 43 5.35 25.48 19.62
CA ILE A 43 4.65 24.18 19.78
C ILE A 43 5.33 23.36 20.87
N ARG A 44 4.59 22.49 21.56
CA ARG A 44 5.12 21.51 22.52
C ARG A 44 5.22 20.13 21.89
N GLU A 45 6.25 19.38 22.24
CA GLU A 45 6.49 18.01 21.74
C GLU A 45 5.29 17.08 22.04
N SER A 46 4.67 17.25 23.22
CA SER A 46 3.49 16.47 23.61
C SER A 46 2.24 16.77 22.78
N GLU A 47 2.14 17.94 22.14
CA GLU A 47 1.05 18.23 21.22
C GLU A 47 1.23 17.39 19.96
N VAL A 48 2.44 17.38 19.39
CA VAL A 48 2.77 16.58 18.20
C VAL A 48 2.54 15.08 18.44
N ASN A 49 2.96 14.55 19.60
CA ASN A 49 2.71 13.14 19.95
C ASN A 49 1.20 12.82 19.98
N ARG A 50 0.40 13.65 20.67
CA ARG A 50 -1.05 13.44 20.77
C ARG A 50 -1.73 13.51 19.40
N GLU A 51 -1.34 14.44 18.54
CA GLU A 51 -1.92 14.57 17.20
C GLU A 51 -1.69 13.32 16.34
N MET A 52 -0.48 12.74 16.38
CA MET A 52 -0.15 11.53 15.64
C MET A 52 -0.85 10.30 16.22
N THR A 53 -0.72 10.07 17.54
CA THR A 53 -1.23 8.87 18.20
C THR A 53 -2.75 8.82 18.17
N SER A 54 -3.44 9.93 18.43
CA SER A 54 -4.92 9.95 18.42
C SER A 54 -5.48 9.56 17.06
N ARG A 55 -4.90 10.08 15.95
CA ARG A 55 -5.34 9.75 14.59
C ARG A 55 -5.04 8.31 14.22
N TYR A 56 -3.82 7.84 14.48
CA TYR A 56 -3.45 6.46 14.14
C TYR A 56 -4.30 5.44 14.91
N MET A 57 -4.58 5.69 16.19
CA MET A 57 -5.46 4.82 16.99
C MET A 57 -6.92 4.92 16.54
N THR A 58 -7.37 6.10 16.11
CA THR A 58 -8.70 6.26 15.49
C THR A 58 -8.80 5.43 14.21
N ASP A 59 -7.80 5.51 13.34
CA ASP A 59 -7.74 4.70 12.13
C ASP A 59 -7.76 3.19 12.44
N LEU A 60 -7.02 2.73 13.47
CA LEU A 60 -7.02 1.33 13.88
C LEU A 60 -8.39 0.87 14.39
N MET A 61 -9.09 1.71 15.17
CA MET A 61 -10.44 1.39 15.64
C MET A 61 -11.44 1.39 14.49
N ASP A 62 -11.40 2.41 13.64
CA ASP A 62 -12.31 2.55 12.52
C ASP A 62 -12.12 1.40 11.53
N TYR A 63 -10.88 1.04 11.18
CA TYR A 63 -10.58 0.03 10.17
C TYR A 63 -10.39 -1.39 10.73
N ALA A 64 -10.69 -1.63 12.02
CA ALA A 64 -10.73 -2.99 12.58
C ALA A 64 -11.72 -3.90 11.82
N GLU A 65 -12.80 -3.30 11.30
CA GLU A 65 -13.73 -3.90 10.34
C GLU A 65 -13.82 -3.02 9.09
N THR A 66 -13.65 -3.62 7.91
CA THR A 66 -13.68 -2.88 6.63
C THR A 66 -14.37 -3.66 5.52
N ASP A 67 -14.75 -3.00 4.43
CA ASP A 67 -15.32 -3.71 3.28
C ASP A 67 -14.22 -4.46 2.53
N VAL A 68 -13.09 -3.79 2.30
CA VAL A 68 -11.99 -4.31 1.50
C VAL A 68 -10.66 -4.07 2.20
N VAL A 69 -9.84 -5.11 2.25
CA VAL A 69 -8.40 -5.01 2.54
C VAL A 69 -7.63 -5.24 1.25
N ILE A 70 -6.67 -4.38 0.92
CA ILE A 70 -5.72 -4.55 -0.20
C ILE A 70 -4.33 -4.78 0.39
N VAL A 71 -3.74 -5.94 0.13
CA VAL A 71 -2.40 -6.31 0.59
C VAL A 71 -1.40 -6.03 -0.52
N GLY A 72 -0.44 -5.14 -0.26
CA GLY A 72 0.54 -4.66 -1.21
C GLY A 72 0.09 -3.41 -1.95
N ALA A 73 0.74 -2.27 -1.69
CA ALA A 73 0.53 -0.99 -2.35
C ALA A 73 1.41 -0.85 -3.61
N GLY A 74 1.56 -1.92 -4.39
CA GLY A 74 2.21 -1.89 -5.70
C GLY A 74 1.32 -1.28 -6.79
N SER A 75 1.78 -1.30 -8.05
CA SER A 75 1.01 -0.74 -9.18
C SER A 75 -0.38 -1.37 -9.35
N ALA A 76 -0.50 -2.70 -9.22
CA ALA A 76 -1.80 -3.39 -9.29
C ALA A 76 -2.70 -3.07 -8.08
N GLY A 77 -2.16 -3.14 -6.86
CA GLY A 77 -2.90 -2.83 -5.63
C GLY A 77 -3.40 -1.38 -5.60
N LEU A 78 -2.55 -0.40 -5.95
CA LEU A 78 -2.94 1.01 -6.05
C LEU A 78 -3.93 1.25 -7.20
N SER A 79 -3.85 0.51 -8.30
CA SER A 79 -4.84 0.62 -9.39
C SER A 79 -6.20 0.06 -8.98
N CYS A 80 -6.22 -1.04 -8.22
CA CYS A 80 -7.44 -1.57 -7.60
C CYS A 80 -8.03 -0.57 -6.59
N ALA A 81 -7.19 -0.01 -5.71
CA ALA A 81 -7.60 1.00 -4.74
C ALA A 81 -8.19 2.24 -5.43
N TRP A 82 -7.54 2.73 -6.49
CA TRP A 82 -8.03 3.85 -7.28
C TRP A 82 -9.43 3.59 -7.83
N GLU A 83 -9.64 2.45 -8.50
CA GLU A 83 -10.94 2.11 -9.09
C GLU A 83 -12.03 1.91 -8.02
N LEU A 84 -11.72 1.20 -6.92
CA LEU A 84 -12.67 0.99 -5.81
C LEU A 84 -13.03 2.29 -5.09
N SER A 85 -12.04 3.16 -4.86
CA SER A 85 -12.21 4.42 -4.12
C SER A 85 -13.14 5.43 -4.80
N LYS A 86 -13.51 5.20 -6.06
CA LYS A 86 -14.52 5.99 -6.78
C LYS A 86 -15.92 5.82 -6.18
N ASP A 87 -16.20 4.69 -5.52
CA ASP A 87 -17.42 4.49 -4.74
C ASP A 87 -17.15 4.86 -3.27
N PRO A 88 -17.70 5.96 -2.75
CA PRO A 88 -17.45 6.41 -1.39
C PRO A 88 -18.03 5.46 -0.32
N ASN A 89 -18.90 4.51 -0.70
CA ASN A 89 -19.51 3.57 0.22
C ASN A 89 -18.66 2.32 0.47
N ILE A 90 -17.52 2.18 -0.20
CA ILE A 90 -16.59 1.07 0.01
C ILE A 90 -15.46 1.56 0.91
N LYS A 91 -15.37 1.02 2.13
CA LYS A 91 -14.26 1.28 3.04
C LYS A 91 -13.05 0.43 2.67
N ILE A 92 -11.89 1.06 2.46
CA ILE A 92 -10.70 0.40 1.91
C ILE A 92 -9.51 0.59 2.85
N ALA A 93 -8.99 -0.50 3.39
CA ALA A 93 -7.69 -0.53 4.07
C ALA A 93 -6.62 -1.05 3.12
N ILE A 94 -5.52 -0.33 2.96
CA ILE A 94 -4.35 -0.77 2.20
C ILE A 94 -3.25 -1.11 3.20
N ILE A 95 -2.74 -2.33 3.17
CA ILE A 95 -1.67 -2.82 4.03
C ILE A 95 -0.40 -2.96 3.20
N GLU A 96 0.64 -2.22 3.58
CA GLU A 96 1.92 -2.19 2.87
C GLU A 96 3.08 -2.40 3.85
N GLN A 97 3.87 -3.44 3.61
CA GLN A 97 4.99 -3.78 4.49
C GLN A 97 6.13 -2.76 4.46
N SER A 98 6.34 -2.11 3.32
CA SER A 98 7.42 -1.15 3.16
C SER A 98 7.01 0.17 3.80
N VAL A 99 7.99 0.95 4.27
CA VAL A 99 7.73 2.34 4.67
C VAL A 99 7.21 3.14 3.47
N SER A 100 7.82 2.95 2.30
CA SER A 100 7.40 3.62 1.06
C SER A 100 6.52 2.70 0.22
N PRO A 101 5.25 3.07 -0.05
CA PRO A 101 4.40 2.32 -0.99
C PRO A 101 4.88 2.49 -2.44
N GLY A 102 4.23 1.81 -3.38
CA GLY A 102 4.52 1.86 -4.81
C GLY A 102 5.16 0.58 -5.37
N GLY A 103 5.69 -0.28 -4.49
CA GLY A 103 6.35 -1.53 -4.87
C GLY A 103 7.46 -1.31 -5.90
N GLY A 104 7.51 -2.16 -6.94
CA GLY A 104 8.49 -2.06 -8.03
C GLY A 104 8.23 -0.94 -9.03
N CYS A 105 7.17 -0.12 -8.89
CA CYS A 105 6.76 0.85 -9.90
C CYS A 105 7.44 2.23 -9.75
N TRP A 106 8.58 2.29 -9.08
CA TRP A 106 9.40 3.51 -8.99
C TRP A 106 10.36 3.68 -10.16
N LEU A 107 10.69 2.58 -10.85
CA LEU A 107 11.64 2.50 -11.95
C LEU A 107 11.04 1.69 -13.11
N GLY A 108 11.67 1.80 -14.28
CA GLY A 108 11.54 0.85 -15.38
C GLY A 108 12.51 -0.33 -15.20
N GLY A 109 12.92 -0.93 -16.32
CA GLY A 109 13.91 -2.03 -16.31
C GLY A 109 15.32 -1.54 -15.97
N GLN A 110 16.10 -2.38 -15.27
CA GLN A 110 17.54 -2.16 -15.06
C GLN A 110 17.90 -0.78 -14.47
N LEU A 111 17.06 -0.29 -13.53
CA LEU A 111 17.21 1.03 -12.89
C LEU A 111 16.97 2.25 -13.82
N PHE A 112 16.50 2.05 -15.05
CA PHE A 112 16.06 3.15 -15.91
C PHE A 112 14.72 3.72 -15.44
N SER A 113 14.32 4.85 -16.00
CA SER A 113 13.17 5.63 -15.50
C SER A 113 11.86 5.37 -16.24
N ALA A 114 11.90 5.25 -17.57
CA ALA A 114 10.71 5.26 -18.41
C ALA A 114 9.77 4.08 -18.13
N MET A 115 8.47 4.35 -18.10
CA MET A 115 7.44 3.33 -17.89
C MET A 115 6.67 3.11 -19.19
N VAL A 116 6.84 1.92 -19.76
CA VAL A 116 6.17 1.50 -20.99
C VAL A 116 4.82 0.86 -20.65
N VAL A 117 3.77 1.30 -21.33
CA VAL A 117 2.40 0.83 -21.12
C VAL A 117 1.77 0.51 -22.47
N ARG A 118 1.50 -0.77 -22.74
CA ARG A 118 0.83 -1.21 -23.98
C ARG A 118 -0.63 -0.74 -24.03
N LYS A 119 -1.13 -0.44 -25.22
CA LYS A 119 -2.56 -0.12 -25.42
C LYS A 119 -3.40 -1.39 -25.27
N PRO A 120 -4.64 -1.31 -24.73
CA PRO A 120 -5.38 -0.08 -24.41
C PRO A 120 -5.13 0.49 -22.99
N ALA A 121 -4.12 0.03 -22.23
CA ALA A 121 -3.95 0.46 -20.83
C ALA A 121 -3.66 1.96 -20.62
N HIS A 122 -3.32 2.70 -21.68
CA HIS A 122 -3.26 4.17 -21.67
C HIS A 122 -4.58 4.85 -21.25
N GLU A 123 -5.74 4.21 -21.41
CA GLU A 123 -7.03 4.76 -20.92
C GLU A 123 -7.05 4.88 -19.40
N PHE A 124 -6.41 3.93 -18.69
CA PHE A 124 -6.23 4.02 -17.24
C PHE A 124 -5.32 5.19 -16.86
N LEU A 125 -4.26 5.44 -17.63
CA LEU A 125 -3.40 6.61 -17.42
C LEU A 125 -4.17 7.92 -17.62
N LYS A 126 -5.07 8.00 -18.62
CA LYS A 126 -5.95 9.16 -18.81
C LYS A 126 -6.88 9.37 -17.61
N ASP A 127 -7.52 8.31 -17.13
CA ASP A 127 -8.41 8.35 -15.96
C ASP A 127 -7.68 8.80 -14.67
N VAL A 128 -6.46 8.30 -14.44
CA VAL A 128 -5.60 8.77 -13.34
C VAL A 128 -5.00 10.16 -13.61
N GLY A 129 -4.99 10.64 -14.85
CA GLY A 129 -4.41 11.93 -15.22
C GLY A 129 -2.88 11.96 -15.26
N VAL A 130 -2.26 10.85 -15.69
CA VAL A 130 -0.80 10.75 -15.87
C VAL A 130 -0.45 11.04 -17.34
N PRO A 131 0.38 12.06 -17.63
CA PRO A 131 0.77 12.36 -19.00
C PRO A 131 1.75 11.31 -19.53
N TYR A 132 1.68 11.07 -20.84
CA TYR A 132 2.53 10.12 -21.55
C TYR A 132 2.80 10.59 -22.98
N GLU A 133 3.84 10.03 -23.58
CA GLU A 133 4.09 10.12 -25.01
C GLU A 133 3.38 8.98 -25.74
N GLU A 134 2.59 9.34 -26.75
CA GLU A 134 1.87 8.39 -27.59
C GLU A 134 2.83 7.71 -28.59
N LYS A 135 2.73 6.39 -28.71
CA LYS A 135 3.30 5.59 -29.83
C LYS A 135 2.16 4.79 -30.46
N GLU A 136 2.43 4.03 -31.53
CA GLU A 136 1.40 3.29 -32.26
C GLU A 136 0.66 2.27 -31.36
N ASN A 137 1.41 1.35 -30.74
CA ASN A 137 0.85 0.21 -29.98
C ASN A 137 1.01 0.33 -28.44
N TYR A 138 1.69 1.38 -27.99
CA TYR A 138 1.98 1.61 -26.57
C TYR A 138 2.14 3.10 -26.29
N VAL A 139 2.28 3.46 -25.02
CA VAL A 139 2.61 4.81 -24.57
C VAL A 139 3.77 4.74 -23.58
N VAL A 140 4.44 5.88 -23.39
CA VAL A 140 5.59 5.98 -22.49
C VAL A 140 5.35 7.11 -21.48
N VAL A 141 5.26 6.78 -20.20
CA VAL A 141 5.32 7.78 -19.13
C VAL A 141 6.78 8.12 -18.87
N LYS A 142 7.11 9.41 -18.82
CA LYS A 142 8.50 9.91 -18.72
C LYS A 142 9.31 9.27 -17.58
N HIS A 143 8.63 8.93 -16.48
CA HIS A 143 9.23 8.26 -15.34
C HIS A 143 8.15 7.43 -14.62
N ALA A 144 8.45 6.17 -14.26
CA ALA A 144 7.55 5.30 -13.49
C ALA A 144 7.05 5.95 -12.18
N ALA A 145 7.96 6.64 -11.47
CA ALA A 145 7.64 7.48 -10.32
C ALA A 145 6.52 8.51 -10.56
N LEU A 146 6.37 9.06 -11.77
CA LEU A 146 5.28 9.99 -12.07
C LEU A 146 3.92 9.29 -11.99
N PHE A 147 3.79 8.09 -12.56
CA PHE A 147 2.58 7.31 -12.42
C PHE A 147 2.31 6.99 -10.94
N THR A 148 3.30 6.40 -10.27
CA THR A 148 3.17 5.90 -8.90
C THR A 148 2.83 7.01 -7.90
N SER A 149 3.55 8.13 -7.94
CA SER A 149 3.24 9.27 -7.07
C SER A 149 1.89 9.91 -7.36
N THR A 150 1.47 9.98 -8.63
CA THR A 150 0.17 10.55 -9.01
C THR A 150 -0.98 9.68 -8.52
N VAL A 151 -0.95 8.36 -8.79
CA VAL A 151 -2.02 7.45 -8.34
C VAL A 151 -2.05 7.39 -6.81
N LEU A 152 -0.90 7.32 -6.15
CA LEU A 152 -0.81 7.31 -4.69
C LEU A 152 -1.40 8.59 -4.09
N SER A 153 -1.02 9.77 -4.60
CA SER A 153 -1.58 11.05 -4.15
C SER A 153 -3.10 11.08 -4.30
N LYS A 154 -3.64 10.63 -5.44
CA LYS A 154 -5.08 10.65 -5.70
C LYS A 154 -5.85 9.64 -4.84
N VAL A 155 -5.27 8.47 -4.59
CA VAL A 155 -5.85 7.46 -3.70
C VAL A 155 -5.87 7.93 -2.25
N LEU A 156 -4.78 8.53 -1.75
CA LEU A 156 -4.69 9.01 -0.36
C LEU A 156 -5.57 10.23 -0.07
N GLN A 157 -6.02 10.96 -1.10
CA GLN A 157 -6.99 12.05 -0.95
C GLN A 157 -8.43 11.56 -0.79
N ARG A 158 -8.69 10.25 -0.93
CA ARG A 158 -10.04 9.69 -0.84
C ARG A 158 -10.44 9.48 0.62
N PRO A 159 -11.62 9.96 1.05
CA PRO A 159 -12.04 9.89 2.45
C PRO A 159 -12.31 8.47 2.95
N ASN A 160 -12.52 7.51 2.04
CA ASN A 160 -12.81 6.12 2.33
C ASN A 160 -11.58 5.18 2.26
N VAL A 161 -10.38 5.74 2.09
CA VAL A 161 -9.13 4.97 1.97
C VAL A 161 -8.21 5.27 3.14
N LYS A 162 -7.65 4.20 3.73
CA LYS A 162 -6.56 4.29 4.70
C LYS A 162 -5.38 3.45 4.24
N LEU A 163 -4.18 4.04 4.27
CA LEU A 163 -2.91 3.33 4.09
C LEU A 163 -2.26 3.06 5.44
N PHE A 164 -2.00 1.79 5.72
CA PHE A 164 -1.16 1.29 6.79
C PHE A 164 0.15 0.77 6.18
N ASN A 165 1.09 1.68 5.95
CA ASN A 165 2.45 1.36 5.54
C ASN A 165 3.31 0.97 6.75
N ALA A 166 4.45 0.31 6.50
CA ALA A 166 5.26 -0.37 7.53
C ALA A 166 4.52 -1.50 8.29
N THR A 167 3.44 -2.03 7.71
CA THR A 167 2.60 -3.08 8.29
C THR A 167 2.56 -4.26 7.34
N ALA A 168 2.96 -5.45 7.79
CA ALA A 168 2.93 -6.68 7.00
C ALA A 168 1.67 -7.49 7.31
N VAL A 169 1.22 -8.25 6.33
CA VAL A 169 0.25 -9.34 6.53
C VAL A 169 1.02 -10.63 6.67
N GLU A 170 0.89 -11.30 7.81
CA GLU A 170 1.59 -12.56 8.11
C GLU A 170 0.67 -13.79 8.02
N ASP A 171 -0.64 -13.60 8.11
CA ASP A 171 -1.63 -14.67 7.93
C ASP A 171 -3.00 -14.13 7.45
N LEU A 172 -3.94 -15.02 7.16
CA LEU A 172 -5.31 -14.75 6.73
C LEU A 172 -6.30 -15.18 7.82
N ILE A 173 -7.36 -14.41 8.00
CA ILE A 173 -8.52 -14.85 8.79
C ILE A 173 -9.39 -15.71 7.87
N VAL A 174 -9.56 -17.00 8.20
CA VAL A 174 -10.37 -17.93 7.40
C VAL A 174 -11.49 -18.52 8.25
N LYS A 175 -12.73 -18.44 7.74
CA LYS A 175 -13.93 -19.03 8.36
C LYS A 175 -14.67 -19.86 7.32
N GLN A 176 -14.90 -21.14 7.59
CA GLN A 176 -15.65 -22.04 6.70
C GLN A 176 -15.14 -22.03 5.24
N GLY A 177 -13.82 -21.98 5.04
CA GLY A 177 -13.19 -21.93 3.72
C GLY A 177 -13.24 -20.57 3.01
N LYS A 178 -13.80 -19.54 3.65
CA LYS A 178 -13.84 -18.15 3.16
C LYS A 178 -12.79 -17.29 3.86
N VAL A 179 -12.00 -16.55 3.08
CA VAL A 179 -11.12 -15.50 3.60
C VAL A 179 -11.97 -14.31 4.05
N SER A 180 -11.77 -13.89 5.30
CA SER A 180 -12.62 -12.90 5.99
C SER A 180 -11.80 -11.80 6.67
N GLY A 181 -10.54 -11.60 6.27
CA GLY A 181 -9.64 -10.62 6.87
C GLY A 181 -8.18 -11.05 6.85
N VAL A 182 -7.35 -10.25 7.50
CA VAL A 182 -5.89 -10.42 7.54
C VAL A 182 -5.38 -10.36 8.97
N VAL A 183 -4.28 -11.06 9.20
CA VAL A 183 -3.47 -10.99 10.42
C VAL A 183 -2.27 -10.11 10.13
N THR A 184 -2.09 -9.07 10.93
CA THR A 184 -1.15 -7.97 10.67
C THR A 184 -0.15 -7.80 11.79
N ASN A 185 1.05 -7.35 11.45
CA ASN A 185 2.02 -6.88 12.41
C ASN A 185 2.87 -5.76 11.80
N TRP A 186 3.70 -5.10 12.61
CA TRP A 186 4.75 -4.25 12.06
C TRP A 186 5.69 -5.10 11.20
N ALA A 187 6.03 -4.60 10.01
CA ALA A 187 6.82 -5.39 9.06
C ALA A 187 8.18 -5.85 9.63
N LEU A 188 8.81 -5.03 10.50
CA LEU A 188 10.05 -5.40 11.19
C LEU A 188 9.86 -6.56 12.17
N VAL A 189 8.71 -6.62 12.86
CA VAL A 189 8.37 -7.72 13.77
C VAL A 189 8.22 -9.01 12.96
N THR A 190 7.46 -8.97 11.87
CA THR A 190 7.27 -10.15 11.00
C THR A 190 8.58 -10.61 10.34
N LEU A 191 9.44 -9.68 9.87
CA LEU A 191 10.68 -10.03 9.16
C LEU A 191 11.78 -10.56 10.06
N THR A 192 11.88 -10.06 11.30
CA THR A 192 13.06 -10.29 12.15
C THR A 192 12.73 -10.58 13.60
N GLY A 193 11.55 -10.16 14.07
CA GLY A 193 11.17 -10.23 15.47
C GLY A 193 10.88 -11.64 15.95
N HIS A 194 10.23 -12.45 15.12
CA HIS A 194 9.83 -13.82 15.48
C HIS A 194 11.01 -14.76 15.78
N ASP A 195 12.19 -14.49 15.22
CA ASP A 195 13.41 -15.29 15.44
C ASP A 195 14.36 -14.69 16.48
N THR A 196 14.21 -13.41 16.83
CA THR A 196 15.22 -12.65 17.62
C THR A 196 14.74 -12.16 18.98
N GLN A 197 13.44 -12.28 19.27
CA GLN A 197 12.82 -11.81 20.51
C GLN A 197 11.83 -12.84 21.06
N SER A 198 11.27 -12.57 22.24
CA SER A 198 10.09 -13.31 22.71
C SER A 198 8.89 -13.11 21.78
N CYS A 199 7.93 -14.03 21.82
CA CYS A 199 6.74 -13.99 20.96
C CYS A 199 6.05 -12.62 21.03
N MET A 200 5.83 -12.02 19.85
CA MET A 200 5.14 -10.73 19.67
C MET A 200 3.92 -10.99 18.81
N ASP A 201 2.81 -11.27 19.47
CA ASP A 201 1.56 -11.64 18.80
C ASP A 201 1.10 -10.55 17.80
N PRO A 202 0.49 -10.96 16.68
CA PRO A 202 -0.06 -10.03 15.72
C PRO A 202 -1.37 -9.37 16.19
N ASN A 203 -1.80 -8.39 15.39
CA ASN A 203 -3.16 -7.83 15.41
C ASN A 203 -3.99 -8.33 14.21
N VAL A 204 -5.28 -7.97 14.14
CA VAL A 204 -6.21 -8.47 13.12
C VAL A 204 -7.05 -7.35 12.50
N ILE A 205 -7.42 -7.52 11.24
CA ILE A 205 -8.40 -6.68 10.53
C ILE A 205 -9.39 -7.59 9.81
N GLU A 206 -10.67 -7.47 10.15
CA GLU A 206 -11.74 -8.20 9.48
C GLU A 206 -12.18 -7.49 8.20
N SER A 207 -12.48 -8.25 7.15
CA SER A 207 -13.00 -7.69 5.90
C SER A 207 -13.90 -8.64 5.13
N LYS A 208 -14.78 -8.06 4.31
CA LYS A 208 -15.66 -8.84 3.42
C LYS A 208 -14.89 -9.45 2.25
N VAL A 209 -13.89 -8.74 1.74
CA VAL A 209 -13.03 -9.19 0.63
C VAL A 209 -11.58 -8.72 0.86
N VAL A 210 -10.63 -9.64 0.72
CA VAL A 210 -9.20 -9.35 0.66
C VAL A 210 -8.74 -9.33 -0.80
N VAL A 211 -7.94 -8.34 -1.18
CA VAL A 211 -7.22 -8.29 -2.47
C VAL A 211 -5.74 -8.50 -2.20
N SER A 212 -5.15 -9.56 -2.76
CA SER A 212 -3.71 -9.81 -2.70
C SER A 212 -3.03 -9.31 -3.96
N GLY A 213 -2.14 -8.34 -3.81
CA GLY A 213 -1.32 -7.75 -4.85
C GLY A 213 0.15 -7.68 -4.43
N CYS A 214 0.66 -8.75 -3.80
CA CYS A 214 1.99 -8.81 -3.18
C CYS A 214 3.14 -8.98 -4.18
N GLY A 215 2.85 -8.96 -5.49
CA GLY A 215 3.83 -9.22 -6.54
C GLY A 215 4.37 -10.66 -6.49
N HIS A 216 5.54 -10.88 -7.06
CA HIS A 216 6.13 -12.22 -7.20
C HIS A 216 7.50 -12.36 -6.50
N ASP A 217 8.12 -11.25 -6.09
CA ASP A 217 9.51 -11.21 -5.59
C ASP A 217 9.61 -10.50 -4.24
N GLY A 218 10.79 -10.57 -3.62
CA GLY A 218 11.10 -9.97 -2.33
C GLY A 218 10.66 -10.83 -1.15
N PRO A 219 10.91 -10.37 0.09
CA PRO A 219 10.68 -11.16 1.31
C PRO A 219 9.23 -11.65 1.48
N PHE A 220 8.27 -10.95 0.87
CA PHE A 220 6.85 -11.24 0.94
C PHE A 220 6.20 -11.42 -0.43
N GLY A 221 7.00 -11.68 -1.48
CA GLY A 221 6.50 -11.92 -2.82
C GLY A 221 5.54 -13.11 -2.85
N ALA A 222 4.37 -12.91 -3.46
CA ALA A 222 3.29 -13.88 -3.54
C ALA A 222 2.83 -14.49 -2.20
N SER A 223 2.92 -13.71 -1.12
CA SER A 223 2.58 -14.17 0.23
C SER A 223 1.14 -14.65 0.36
N GLY A 224 0.18 -14.02 -0.32
CA GLY A 224 -1.22 -14.41 -0.28
C GLY A 224 -1.45 -15.78 -0.94
N VAL A 225 -0.92 -15.97 -2.15
CA VAL A 225 -1.02 -17.25 -2.88
C VAL A 225 -0.30 -18.37 -2.14
N LYS A 226 0.95 -18.13 -1.69
CA LYS A 226 1.71 -19.11 -0.90
C LYS A 226 0.97 -19.49 0.38
N ARG A 227 0.31 -18.52 1.03
CA ARG A 227 -0.46 -18.80 2.24
C ARG A 227 -1.70 -19.64 1.93
N LEU A 228 -2.47 -19.31 0.89
CA LEU A 228 -3.63 -20.10 0.47
C LEU A 228 -3.26 -21.56 0.18
N GLU A 229 -2.13 -21.79 -0.47
CA GLU A 229 -1.61 -23.14 -0.72
C GLU A 229 -1.21 -23.85 0.59
N ALA A 230 -0.46 -23.17 1.47
CA ALA A 230 -0.02 -23.74 2.74
C ALA A 230 -1.18 -24.19 3.64
N ILE A 231 -2.32 -23.50 3.58
CA ILE A 231 -3.56 -23.85 4.30
C ILE A 231 -4.54 -24.68 3.44
N LYS A 232 -4.13 -25.12 2.25
CA LYS A 232 -4.86 -26.02 1.35
C LYS A 232 -6.21 -25.48 0.87
N LEU A 233 -6.32 -24.16 0.69
CA LEU A 233 -7.49 -23.53 0.03
C LEU A 233 -7.36 -23.47 -1.48
N VAL A 234 -6.14 -23.56 -2.01
CA VAL A 234 -5.87 -23.75 -3.44
C VAL A 234 -4.97 -24.96 -3.62
N GLU A 235 -5.13 -25.64 -4.75
CA GLU A 235 -4.18 -26.66 -5.18
C GLU A 235 -2.85 -25.99 -5.59
N GLY A 236 -1.77 -26.76 -5.49
CA GLY A 236 -0.39 -26.27 -5.51
C GLY A 236 -0.10 -25.17 -6.53
N ASN A 237 0.68 -24.17 -6.10
CA ASN A 237 1.01 -23.05 -6.97
C ASN A 237 1.81 -23.55 -8.19
N LYS A 238 1.48 -23.06 -9.38
CA LYS A 238 2.15 -23.49 -10.61
C LYS A 238 3.51 -22.84 -10.81
N GLY A 239 3.73 -21.70 -10.14
CA GLY A 239 4.94 -20.90 -10.21
C GLY A 239 5.01 -20.06 -11.50
N MET A 240 5.53 -18.84 -11.38
CA MET A 240 5.69 -17.94 -12.52
C MET A 240 6.64 -18.51 -13.59
N LEU A 241 6.27 -18.39 -14.87
CA LEU A 241 7.07 -18.87 -16.00
C LEU A 241 8.11 -17.83 -16.49
N SER A 242 8.84 -18.19 -17.56
CA SER A 242 9.80 -17.32 -18.23
C SER A 242 9.16 -16.08 -18.85
N LEU A 243 10.00 -15.15 -19.35
CA LEU A 243 9.52 -13.88 -19.88
C LEU A 243 8.94 -14.05 -21.29
N ASP A 244 7.67 -13.67 -21.44
CA ASP A 244 7.00 -13.46 -22.74
C ASP A 244 5.94 -12.37 -22.57
N MET A 245 6.24 -11.15 -23.02
CA MET A 245 5.37 -9.98 -22.81
C MET A 245 3.98 -10.13 -23.44
N ASN A 246 3.87 -10.80 -24.58
CA ASN A 246 2.60 -10.86 -25.31
C ASN A 246 1.59 -11.73 -24.56
N SER A 247 2.01 -12.93 -24.17
CA SER A 247 1.17 -13.85 -23.40
C SER A 247 1.02 -13.41 -21.95
N ALA A 248 2.10 -12.95 -21.30
CA ALA A 248 2.10 -12.57 -19.89
C ALA A 248 1.06 -11.50 -19.55
N GLU A 249 1.03 -10.41 -20.32
CA GLU A 249 0.14 -9.29 -19.99
C GLU A 249 -1.34 -9.68 -20.14
N ASP A 250 -1.67 -10.40 -21.21
CA ASP A 250 -3.02 -10.89 -21.47
C ASP A 250 -3.46 -11.90 -20.41
N ASP A 251 -2.59 -12.86 -20.07
CA ASP A 251 -2.87 -13.89 -19.07
C ASP A 251 -3.04 -13.30 -17.67
N VAL A 252 -2.17 -12.38 -17.23
CA VAL A 252 -2.30 -11.74 -15.91
C VAL A 252 -3.64 -11.01 -15.79
N VAL A 253 -4.05 -10.27 -16.82
CA VAL A 253 -5.36 -9.61 -16.83
C VAL A 253 -6.49 -10.66 -16.85
N LYS A 254 -6.40 -11.67 -17.72
CA LYS A 254 -7.41 -12.73 -17.87
C LYS A 254 -7.62 -13.53 -16.60
N TYR A 255 -6.55 -13.85 -15.87
CA TYR A 255 -6.62 -14.71 -14.69
C TYR A 255 -6.93 -13.96 -13.39
N THR A 256 -6.72 -12.65 -13.32
CA THR A 256 -7.13 -11.86 -12.16
C THR A 256 -8.60 -12.08 -11.80
N ARG A 257 -8.88 -12.58 -10.60
CA ARG A 257 -10.22 -13.03 -10.16
C ARG A 257 -10.28 -13.21 -8.63
N GLU A 258 -11.49 -13.45 -8.11
CA GLU A 258 -11.69 -14.07 -6.81
C GLU A 258 -11.26 -15.55 -6.90
N VAL A 259 -10.12 -15.89 -6.30
CA VAL A 259 -9.50 -17.23 -6.44
C VAL A 259 -10.10 -18.22 -5.45
N VAL A 260 -10.49 -17.73 -4.27
CA VAL A 260 -11.27 -18.44 -3.25
C VAL A 260 -12.30 -17.46 -2.68
N PRO A 261 -13.42 -17.93 -2.08
CA PRO A 261 -14.42 -17.04 -1.51
C PRO A 261 -13.78 -16.00 -0.57
N GLY A 262 -14.01 -14.72 -0.86
CA GLY A 262 -13.49 -13.61 -0.06
C GLY A 262 -12.05 -13.18 -0.37
N MET A 263 -11.36 -13.79 -1.36
CA MET A 263 -10.01 -13.36 -1.74
C MET A 263 -9.82 -13.23 -3.24
N VAL A 264 -9.48 -12.02 -3.68
CA VAL A 264 -9.13 -11.66 -5.06
C VAL A 264 -7.61 -11.57 -5.18
N VAL A 265 -7.03 -12.12 -6.25
CA VAL A 265 -5.60 -12.01 -6.52
C VAL A 265 -5.38 -11.21 -7.81
N THR A 266 -4.40 -10.30 -7.78
CA THR A 266 -4.11 -9.35 -8.86
C THR A 266 -2.61 -9.13 -9.07
N GLY A 267 -2.25 -8.53 -10.20
CA GLY A 267 -0.87 -8.24 -10.59
C GLY A 267 -0.06 -9.52 -10.77
N MET A 268 1.26 -9.40 -10.60
CA MET A 268 2.17 -10.52 -10.81
C MET A 268 1.98 -11.69 -9.83
N GLU A 269 1.29 -11.49 -8.72
CA GLU A 269 0.99 -12.59 -7.79
C GLU A 269 0.09 -13.66 -8.45
N ILE A 270 -0.78 -13.28 -9.39
CA ILE A 270 -1.60 -14.26 -10.13
C ILE A 270 -0.74 -15.18 -11.01
N ALA A 271 0.43 -14.71 -11.46
CA ALA A 271 1.33 -15.50 -12.28
C ALA A 271 1.94 -16.66 -11.50
N GLU A 272 2.21 -16.46 -10.20
CA GLU A 272 2.68 -17.52 -9.30
C GLU A 272 1.61 -18.59 -9.04
N LEU A 273 0.33 -18.19 -8.95
CA LEU A 273 -0.77 -19.13 -8.80
C LEU A 273 -1.00 -19.96 -10.07
N ASP A 274 -1.21 -19.29 -11.20
CA ASP A 274 -1.72 -19.92 -12.42
C ASP A 274 -0.65 -20.36 -13.42
N GLY A 275 0.61 -20.02 -13.17
CA GLY A 275 1.71 -20.37 -14.06
C GLY A 275 1.75 -19.51 -15.32
N ALA A 276 1.57 -18.21 -15.17
CA ALA A 276 1.66 -17.28 -16.29
C ALA A 276 3.12 -16.86 -16.56
N PRO A 277 3.48 -16.56 -17.82
CA PRO A 277 4.73 -15.88 -18.15
C PRO A 277 4.85 -14.53 -17.45
N ARG A 278 6.07 -14.06 -17.27
CA ARG A 278 6.34 -12.70 -16.76
C ARG A 278 6.51 -11.70 -17.90
N MET A 279 6.15 -10.44 -17.70
CA MET A 279 6.29 -9.41 -18.74
C MET A 279 7.56 -8.55 -18.59
N GLY A 280 8.23 -8.55 -17.43
CA GLY A 280 9.40 -7.70 -17.21
C GLY A 280 9.02 -6.20 -17.21
N PRO A 281 9.76 -5.32 -17.90
CA PRO A 281 9.63 -3.86 -17.74
C PRO A 281 8.51 -3.20 -18.57
N THR A 282 7.32 -3.82 -18.62
CA THR A 282 6.07 -3.22 -19.15
C THR A 282 4.97 -3.36 -18.12
N PHE A 283 4.11 -2.35 -18.01
CA PHE A 283 3.25 -2.18 -16.83
C PHE A 283 1.75 -2.21 -17.13
N GLY A 284 1.35 -2.34 -18.39
CA GLY A 284 -0.07 -2.28 -18.80
C GLY A 284 -0.94 -3.30 -18.08
N ALA A 285 -0.45 -4.54 -17.97
CA ALA A 285 -1.15 -5.59 -17.24
C ALA A 285 -1.35 -5.29 -15.76
N MET A 286 -0.42 -4.61 -15.09
CA MET A 286 -0.58 -4.30 -13.66
C MET A 286 -1.74 -3.33 -13.44
N LEU A 287 -1.84 -2.30 -14.27
CA LEU A 287 -2.90 -1.30 -14.20
C LEU A 287 -4.27 -1.93 -14.44
N ILE A 288 -4.39 -2.70 -15.53
CA ILE A 288 -5.66 -3.30 -15.94
C ILE A 288 -6.04 -4.51 -15.09
N SER A 289 -5.07 -5.30 -14.62
CA SER A 289 -5.31 -6.32 -13.60
C SER A 289 -5.86 -5.69 -12.32
N GLY A 290 -5.24 -4.62 -11.81
CA GLY A 290 -5.74 -3.91 -10.63
C GLY A 290 -7.16 -3.37 -10.84
N GLN A 291 -7.43 -2.77 -12.00
CA GLN A 291 -8.78 -2.34 -12.36
C GLN A 291 -9.76 -3.52 -12.37
N LYS A 292 -9.42 -4.64 -13.02
CA LYS A 292 -10.28 -5.83 -13.04
C LYS A 292 -10.52 -6.41 -11.65
N ALA A 293 -9.51 -6.39 -10.78
CA ALA A 293 -9.63 -6.82 -9.39
C ALA A 293 -10.70 -6.00 -8.65
N ALA A 294 -10.77 -4.69 -8.86
CA ALA A 294 -11.83 -3.85 -8.30
C ALA A 294 -13.23 -4.31 -8.74
N TYR A 295 -13.42 -4.67 -10.01
CA TYR A 295 -14.70 -5.21 -10.49
C TYR A 295 -15.01 -6.58 -9.88
N ALA A 296 -14.01 -7.44 -9.70
CA ALA A 296 -14.17 -8.74 -9.02
C ALA A 296 -14.59 -8.56 -7.55
N VAL A 297 -13.99 -7.61 -6.84
CA VAL A 297 -14.35 -7.22 -5.47
C VAL A 297 -15.80 -6.75 -5.42
N ARG A 298 -16.21 -5.81 -6.28
CA ARG A 298 -17.59 -5.30 -6.31
C ARG A 298 -18.61 -6.42 -6.55
N ALA A 299 -18.30 -7.35 -7.45
CA ALA A 299 -19.14 -8.51 -7.71
C ALA A 299 -19.23 -9.44 -6.49
N SER A 300 -18.12 -9.66 -5.75
CA SER A 300 -18.13 -10.45 -4.51
C SER A 300 -18.96 -9.76 -3.42
N LEU A 301 -18.77 -8.46 -3.20
CA LEU A 301 -19.58 -7.68 -2.25
C LEU A 301 -21.07 -7.73 -2.59
N GLU A 302 -21.44 -7.68 -3.86
CA GLU A 302 -22.84 -7.83 -4.29
C GLU A 302 -23.40 -9.23 -4.01
N ARG A 303 -22.64 -10.31 -4.31
CA ARG A 303 -23.05 -11.68 -3.98
C ARG A 303 -23.29 -11.85 -2.48
N GLN A 304 -22.34 -11.41 -1.66
CA GLN A 304 -22.43 -11.52 -0.20
C GLN A 304 -23.66 -10.77 0.35
N ARG A 305 -23.97 -9.57 -0.16
CA ARG A 305 -25.19 -8.82 0.23
C ARG A 305 -26.48 -9.58 -0.08
N LYS A 306 -26.55 -10.27 -1.24
CA LYS A 306 -27.72 -11.07 -1.63
C LYS A 306 -27.89 -12.30 -0.74
N GLU A 307 -26.79 -12.97 -0.37
CA GLU A 307 -26.79 -14.12 0.54
C GLU A 307 -27.25 -13.76 1.95
N THR A 308 -26.81 -12.61 2.50
CA THR A 308 -27.28 -12.14 3.81
C THR A 308 -28.77 -11.79 3.77
N SER A 309 -29.25 -11.19 2.68
CA SER A 309 -30.66 -10.80 2.51
C SER A 309 -31.59 -12.02 2.41
N SER A 310 -31.18 -13.08 1.72
CA SER A 310 -31.97 -14.32 1.61
C SER A 310 -32.01 -15.12 2.92
N GLN A 311 -30.92 -15.13 3.70
CA GLN A 311 -30.90 -15.74 5.04
C GLN A 311 -31.76 -14.98 6.06
N GLY A 312 -31.88 -13.66 5.93
CA GLY A 312 -32.78 -12.84 6.75
C GLY A 312 -34.25 -13.07 6.44
N ALA A 313 -34.62 -13.23 5.16
CA ALA A 313 -36.00 -13.48 4.75
C ALA A 313 -36.53 -14.86 5.22
N GLY A 314 -35.66 -15.89 5.26
CA GLY A 314 -36.04 -17.23 5.74
C GLY A 314 -36.22 -17.36 7.25
N LYS A 315 -35.74 -16.39 8.05
CA LYS A 315 -35.90 -16.40 9.52
C LYS A 315 -37.17 -15.70 10.02
N VAL A 316 -37.89 -14.98 9.16
CA VAL A 316 -39.16 -14.30 9.52
C VAL A 316 -40.37 -15.21 9.24
N SER A 317 -40.17 -16.35 8.56
CA SER A 317 -41.23 -17.30 8.20
C SER A 317 -41.23 -18.59 9.04
N ALA A 318 -40.65 -18.59 10.24
CA ALA A 318 -40.64 -19.72 11.17
C ALA A 318 -41.16 -19.32 12.54
#